data_AF-A0A7S3YHQ8-F1
#
_entry.id   AF-A0A7S3YHQ8-F1
#
_cell.length_a   1.000
_cell.length_b   1.000
_cell.length_c   1.000
_cell.angle_alpha   90.00
_cell.angle_beta   90.00
_cell.angle_gamma   90.00
#
_symmetry.space_group_name_H-M   'P 1'
#
loop_
_entity.id
_entity.type
_entity.pdbx_description
1 polymer ?
#
loop_
_entity_poly.entity_id
_entity_poly.type
_entity_poly.pdbx_seq_one_letter_code
_entity_poly.pdbx_strand_id
1 'polypeptide(L)'
;GGGGGGGAPYLHRVLLELLGAAPTIVPPAMAAGTELVFRRLPRCDFLAAKAFATWFAHNLANTGFAWPFWAHWAHVAQAPEDDAQRVWVAAVLETCVKLTYRERIAEAVPEEVHALLPPVPATYARYLDGTDEEAAAAGASGGARAAARRCLEMLRAREEDAAVRAFLMGDHHEGVSAAADGPGWRAAVFCQALLRAGEQTVAHARALLDRHAPTLEALAARPEHQVALVEATAEFWQASNQMFLFLMEELMLRDLVSPLIVVAWVFSDECLVGVAAAPFLWDVLSRAAAVSVDRVKLAAAAAAAAQRRRAEA
;
A
#
# COMPACT_ATOMS: atom_id res chain seq x y z
N GLY A 1 8.98 13.14 -25.84
CA GLY A 1 8.56 11.75 -26.10
C GLY A 1 8.62 10.98 -24.81
N GLY A 2 7.47 10.70 -24.21
CA GLY A 2 7.35 9.93 -22.96
C GLY A 2 6.79 8.55 -23.28
N GLY A 3 7.65 7.60 -23.61
CA GLY A 3 7.30 6.20 -23.80
C GLY A 3 7.78 5.41 -22.59
N GLY A 4 6.87 5.03 -21.69
CA GLY A 4 7.19 4.20 -20.54
C GLY A 4 5.99 3.44 -19.97
N GLY A 5 4.78 4.00 -20.04
CA GLY A 5 3.57 3.35 -19.50
C GLY A 5 2.70 2.61 -20.51
N GLY A 6 2.91 2.76 -21.83
CA GLY A 6 1.96 2.32 -22.85
C GLY A 6 2.13 0.88 -23.38
N GLY A 7 3.26 0.21 -23.11
CA GLY A 7 3.59 -1.08 -23.73
C GLY A 7 2.85 -2.28 -23.15
N ALA A 8 2.72 -2.35 -21.81
CA ALA A 8 2.08 -3.49 -21.15
C ALA A 8 0.56 -3.60 -21.41
N PRO A 9 -0.22 -2.50 -21.39
CA PRO A 9 -1.65 -2.55 -21.74
C PRO A 9 -1.88 -2.94 -23.21
N TYR A 10 -0.99 -2.51 -24.10
CA TYR A 10 -1.05 -2.83 -25.53
C TYR A 10 -0.85 -4.32 -25.78
N LEU A 11 0.20 -4.94 -25.21
CA LEU A 11 0.46 -6.37 -25.38
C LEU A 11 -0.68 -7.24 -24.81
N HIS A 12 -1.21 -6.87 -23.64
CA HIS A 12 -2.37 -7.56 -23.07
C HIS A 12 -3.57 -7.51 -24.01
N ARG A 13 -3.88 -6.33 -24.58
CA ARG A 13 -5.00 -6.18 -25.52
C ARG A 13 -4.78 -7.00 -26.80
N VAL A 14 -3.57 -7.01 -27.36
CA VAL A 14 -3.25 -7.81 -28.55
C VAL A 14 -3.45 -9.30 -28.29
N LEU A 15 -3.00 -9.81 -27.15
CA LEU A 15 -3.17 -11.22 -26.79
C LEU A 15 -4.65 -11.60 -26.60
N LEU A 16 -5.47 -10.70 -26.04
CA LEU A 16 -6.91 -10.89 -25.94
C LEU A 16 -7.60 -10.95 -27.31
N GLU A 17 -7.21 -10.08 -28.24
CA GLU A 17 -7.75 -10.12 -29.62
C GLU A 17 -7.35 -11.42 -30.33
N LEU A 18 -6.13 -11.90 -30.11
CA LEU A 18 -5.65 -13.17 -30.66
C LEU A 18 -6.39 -14.38 -30.08
N LEU A 19 -6.76 -14.35 -28.80
CA LEU A 19 -7.61 -15.37 -28.18
C LEU A 19 -8.96 -15.50 -28.91
N GLY A 20 -9.56 -14.38 -29.32
CA GLY A 20 -10.79 -14.37 -30.12
C GLY A 20 -10.58 -14.79 -31.57
N ALA A 21 -9.48 -14.38 -32.19
CA ALA A 21 -9.18 -14.66 -33.59
C ALA A 21 -8.81 -16.13 -33.86
N ALA A 22 -8.18 -16.82 -32.90
CA ALA A 22 -7.71 -18.20 -33.06
C ALA A 22 -7.91 -19.04 -31.77
N PRO A 23 -9.18 -19.35 -31.41
CA PRO A 23 -9.53 -19.96 -30.12
C PRO A 23 -9.05 -21.41 -29.94
N THR A 24 -8.65 -22.10 -31.01
CA THR A 24 -8.12 -23.48 -30.92
C THR A 24 -6.60 -23.55 -30.84
N ILE A 25 -5.90 -22.46 -31.21
CA ILE A 25 -4.44 -22.43 -31.33
C ILE A 25 -3.82 -21.60 -30.21
N VAL A 26 -4.38 -20.41 -29.96
CA VAL A 26 -3.78 -19.42 -29.06
C VAL A 26 -3.86 -19.84 -27.58
N PRO A 27 -5.00 -20.32 -27.03
CA PRO A 27 -5.05 -20.71 -25.62
C PRO A 27 -4.04 -21.82 -25.24
N PRO A 28 -3.92 -22.93 -26.00
CA PRO A 28 -2.91 -23.96 -25.72
C PRO A 28 -1.47 -23.42 -25.80
N ALA A 29 -1.17 -22.59 -26.80
CA ALA A 29 0.14 -21.98 -26.97
C ALA A 29 0.50 -21.04 -25.81
N MET A 30 -0.47 -20.21 -25.36
CA MET A 30 -0.27 -19.36 -24.19
C MET A 30 -0.10 -20.18 -22.92
N ALA A 31 -0.87 -21.26 -22.74
CA ALA A 31 -0.71 -22.11 -21.57
C ALA A 31 0.69 -22.74 -21.49
N ALA A 32 1.19 -23.25 -22.62
CA ALA A 32 2.54 -23.79 -22.72
C ALA A 32 3.63 -22.71 -22.49
N GLY A 33 3.41 -21.50 -23.02
CA GLY A 33 4.30 -20.36 -22.81
C GLY A 33 4.36 -19.94 -21.35
N THR A 34 3.21 -19.81 -20.69
CA THR A 34 3.11 -19.49 -19.25
C THR A 34 3.86 -20.51 -18.42
N GLU A 35 3.66 -21.80 -18.67
CA GLU A 35 4.35 -22.88 -17.96
C GLU A 35 5.89 -22.84 -18.18
N LEU A 36 6.34 -22.53 -19.40
CA LEU A 36 7.77 -22.41 -19.70
C LEU A 36 8.42 -21.24 -18.94
N VAL A 37 7.75 -20.08 -18.89
CA VAL A 37 8.23 -18.92 -18.12
C VAL A 37 8.19 -19.22 -16.63
N PHE A 38 7.11 -19.85 -16.14
CA PHE A 38 6.94 -20.25 -14.75
C PHE A 38 8.11 -21.12 -14.25
N ARG A 39 8.53 -22.13 -15.03
CA ARG A 39 9.71 -22.97 -14.70
C ARG A 39 11.04 -22.20 -14.69
N ARG A 40 11.11 -21.05 -15.36
CA ARG A 40 12.30 -20.22 -15.48
C ARG A 40 12.29 -19.03 -14.52
N LEU A 41 11.26 -18.87 -13.69
CA LEU A 41 11.15 -17.78 -12.71
C LEU A 41 12.42 -17.61 -11.84
N PRO A 42 13.09 -18.66 -11.34
CA PRO A 42 14.32 -18.51 -10.56
C PRO A 42 15.49 -17.85 -11.31
N ARG A 43 15.42 -17.80 -12.65
CA ARG A 43 16.42 -17.16 -13.52
C ARG A 43 15.87 -15.92 -14.23
N CYS A 44 14.63 -15.56 -13.93
CA CYS A 44 13.97 -14.42 -14.55
C CYS A 44 14.39 -13.15 -13.81
N ASP A 45 14.54 -12.06 -14.55
CA ASP A 45 14.67 -10.74 -13.93
C ASP A 45 13.43 -10.43 -13.08
N PHE A 46 13.63 -9.78 -11.93
CA PHE A 46 12.55 -9.49 -10.98
C PHE A 46 11.44 -8.62 -11.61
N LEU A 47 11.80 -7.59 -12.38
CA LEU A 47 10.81 -6.71 -13.02
C LEU A 47 10.06 -7.46 -14.12
N ALA A 48 10.74 -8.33 -14.87
CA ALA A 48 10.10 -9.20 -15.85
C ALA A 48 9.13 -10.19 -15.21
N ALA A 49 9.52 -10.83 -14.10
CA ALA A 49 8.65 -11.73 -13.33
C ALA A 49 7.42 -10.99 -12.78
N LYS A 50 7.60 -9.77 -12.25
CA LYS A 50 6.50 -8.92 -11.77
C LYS A 50 5.56 -8.53 -12.91
N ALA A 51 6.08 -8.08 -14.04
CA ALA A 51 5.27 -7.74 -15.23
C ALA A 51 4.49 -8.96 -15.73
N PHE A 52 5.12 -10.14 -15.70
CA PHE A 52 4.48 -11.40 -16.05
C PHE A 52 3.36 -11.79 -15.06
N ALA A 53 3.56 -11.60 -13.75
CA ALA A 53 2.52 -11.82 -12.74
C ALA A 53 1.30 -10.92 -12.98
N THR A 54 1.55 -9.62 -13.22
CA THR A 54 0.49 -8.65 -13.55
C THR A 54 -0.25 -9.06 -14.81
N TRP A 55 0.46 -9.37 -15.89
CA TRP A 55 -0.17 -9.83 -17.14
C TRP A 55 -1.01 -11.09 -16.92
N PHE A 56 -0.48 -12.08 -16.20
CA PHE A 56 -1.14 -13.36 -16.00
C PHE A 56 -2.41 -13.19 -15.16
N ALA A 57 -2.39 -12.38 -14.10
CA ALA A 57 -3.57 -12.04 -13.32
C ALA A 57 -4.67 -11.36 -14.15
N HIS A 58 -4.31 -10.44 -15.05
CA HIS A 58 -5.27 -9.83 -15.97
C HIS A 58 -5.80 -10.83 -17.00
N ASN A 59 -4.95 -11.74 -17.50
CA ASN A 59 -5.39 -12.82 -18.37
C ASN A 59 -6.41 -13.73 -17.65
N LEU A 60 -6.14 -14.10 -16.40
CA LEU A 60 -7.07 -14.87 -15.56
C LEU A 60 -8.40 -14.14 -15.36
N ALA A 61 -8.38 -12.83 -15.10
CA ALA A 61 -9.61 -12.06 -14.95
C ALA A 61 -10.53 -12.13 -16.20
N ASN A 62 -9.94 -12.20 -17.40
CA ASN A 62 -10.68 -12.33 -18.65
C ASN A 62 -11.18 -13.76 -18.92
N THR A 63 -10.61 -14.78 -18.28
CA THR A 63 -11.05 -16.19 -18.39
C THR A 63 -11.87 -16.65 -17.19
N GLY A 64 -12.40 -15.71 -16.38
CA GLY A 64 -13.19 -16.03 -15.19
C GLY A 64 -12.38 -16.64 -14.05
N PHE A 65 -11.08 -16.33 -13.99
CA PHE A 65 -10.09 -16.84 -13.04
C PHE A 65 -9.81 -18.35 -13.14
N ALA A 66 -10.25 -18.98 -14.24
CA ALA A 66 -10.00 -20.38 -14.49
C ALA A 66 -8.57 -20.62 -15.00
N TRP A 67 -7.85 -21.52 -14.31
CA TRP A 67 -6.56 -22.05 -14.76
C TRP A 67 -6.49 -23.56 -14.48
N PRO A 68 -6.41 -24.42 -15.51
CA PRO A 68 -6.48 -25.87 -15.34
C PRO A 68 -5.24 -26.46 -14.66
N PHE A 69 -4.15 -25.69 -14.53
CA PHE A 69 -2.88 -26.19 -13.99
C PHE A 69 -2.63 -25.77 -12.54
N TRP A 70 -3.59 -25.17 -11.84
CA TRP A 70 -3.40 -24.81 -10.42
C TRP A 70 -2.94 -26.00 -9.56
N ALA A 71 -3.54 -27.18 -9.76
CA ALA A 71 -3.16 -28.40 -9.03
C ALA A 71 -1.69 -28.81 -9.28
N HIS A 72 -1.14 -28.53 -10.47
CA HIS A 72 0.27 -28.81 -10.77
C HIS A 72 1.21 -27.84 -10.05
N TRP A 73 0.73 -26.63 -9.74
CA TRP A 73 1.48 -25.61 -9.02
C TRP A 73 1.27 -25.64 -7.50
N ALA A 74 0.39 -26.51 -6.99
CA ALA A 74 0.07 -26.58 -5.56
C ALA A 74 1.30 -26.81 -4.66
N HIS A 75 2.31 -27.53 -5.16
CA HIS A 75 3.57 -27.79 -4.44
C HIS A 75 4.30 -26.50 -4.01
N VAL A 76 4.09 -25.41 -4.74
CA VAL A 76 4.70 -24.10 -4.48
C VAL A 76 4.28 -23.54 -3.12
N ALA A 77 3.08 -23.86 -2.65
CA ALA A 77 2.60 -23.43 -1.34
C ALA A 77 3.42 -24.03 -0.17
N GLN A 78 4.22 -25.06 -0.43
CA GLN A 78 5.12 -25.70 0.54
C GLN A 78 6.59 -25.30 0.34
N ALA A 79 6.91 -24.51 -0.70
CA ALA A 79 8.25 -24.03 -0.93
C ALA A 79 8.65 -22.95 0.12
N PRO A 80 9.96 -22.70 0.33
CA PRO A 80 10.45 -21.60 1.16
C PRO A 80 9.84 -20.25 0.78
N GLU A 81 9.76 -19.32 1.74
CA GLU A 81 9.11 -18.01 1.55
C GLU A 81 9.77 -17.15 0.46
N ASP A 82 11.07 -17.35 0.23
CA ASP A 82 11.89 -16.66 -0.76
C ASP A 82 11.96 -17.38 -2.13
N ASP A 83 11.25 -18.52 -2.28
CA ASP A 83 11.20 -19.23 -3.55
C ASP A 83 10.54 -18.37 -4.64
N ALA A 84 11.21 -18.24 -5.79
CA ALA A 84 10.77 -17.36 -6.87
C ALA A 84 9.38 -17.72 -7.43
N GLN A 85 9.03 -19.01 -7.48
CA GLN A 85 7.72 -19.44 -7.94
C GLN A 85 6.65 -19.13 -6.89
N ARG A 86 6.98 -19.32 -5.60
CA ARG A 86 6.09 -18.97 -4.48
C ARG A 86 5.77 -17.49 -4.44
N VAL A 87 6.80 -16.65 -4.46
CA VAL A 87 6.65 -15.19 -4.48
C VAL A 87 5.83 -14.75 -5.70
N TRP A 88 6.07 -15.36 -6.86
CA TRP A 88 5.33 -15.04 -8.08
C TRP A 88 3.85 -15.45 -8.01
N VAL A 89 3.54 -16.66 -7.53
CA VAL A 89 2.14 -17.11 -7.36
C VAL A 89 1.40 -16.23 -6.36
N ALA A 90 2.03 -15.90 -5.22
CA ALA A 90 1.46 -14.97 -4.25
C ALA A 90 1.15 -13.60 -4.89
N ALA A 91 2.08 -13.05 -5.70
CA ALA A 91 1.88 -11.79 -6.41
C ALA A 91 0.75 -11.86 -7.46
N VAL A 92 0.59 -13.00 -8.16
CA VAL A 92 -0.53 -13.25 -9.08
C VAL A 92 -1.84 -13.24 -8.30
N LEU A 93 -1.94 -14.00 -7.21
CA LEU A 93 -3.15 -14.10 -6.40
C LEU A 93 -3.51 -12.76 -5.76
N GLU A 94 -2.53 -12.01 -5.24
CA GLU A 94 -2.72 -10.66 -4.74
C GLU A 94 -3.30 -9.74 -5.83
N THR A 95 -2.76 -9.79 -7.05
CA THR A 95 -3.27 -9.00 -8.17
C THR A 95 -4.69 -9.44 -8.58
N CYS A 96 -4.97 -10.74 -8.60
CA CYS A 96 -6.32 -11.26 -8.87
C CYS A 96 -7.33 -10.76 -7.83
N VAL A 97 -6.97 -10.77 -6.55
CA VAL A 97 -7.82 -10.25 -5.47
C VAL A 97 -8.05 -8.74 -5.64
N LYS A 98 -7.02 -7.96 -6.01
CA LYS A 98 -7.16 -6.52 -6.33
C LYS A 98 -8.13 -6.25 -7.49
N LEU A 99 -8.25 -7.17 -8.44
CA LEU A 99 -9.18 -7.07 -9.58
C LEU A 99 -10.61 -7.52 -9.23
N THR A 100 -10.81 -8.22 -8.10
CA THR A 100 -12.13 -8.68 -7.66
C THR A 100 -12.24 -8.65 -6.12
N TYR A 101 -12.46 -9.78 -5.47
CA TYR A 101 -12.48 -9.94 -4.02
C TYR A 101 -11.93 -11.32 -3.63
N ARG A 102 -11.47 -11.46 -2.39
CA ARG A 102 -10.69 -12.62 -1.94
C ARG A 102 -11.47 -13.94 -2.04
N GLU A 103 -12.74 -13.93 -1.66
CA GLU A 103 -13.60 -15.12 -1.59
C GLU A 103 -13.76 -15.74 -2.98
N ARG A 104 -13.98 -14.92 -4.03
CA ARG A 104 -14.06 -15.41 -5.41
C ARG A 104 -12.77 -16.06 -5.89
N ILE A 105 -11.61 -15.52 -5.50
CA ILE A 105 -10.34 -16.14 -5.88
C ILE A 105 -10.13 -17.44 -5.11
N ALA A 106 -10.49 -17.49 -3.83
CA ALA A 106 -10.45 -18.71 -3.03
C ALA A 106 -11.31 -19.83 -3.63
N GLU A 107 -12.49 -19.50 -4.17
CA GLU A 107 -13.35 -20.45 -4.90
C GLU A 107 -12.75 -20.91 -6.25
N ALA A 108 -11.92 -20.07 -6.89
CA ALA A 108 -11.32 -20.35 -8.20
C ALA A 108 -10.02 -21.16 -8.15
N VAL A 109 -9.45 -21.36 -6.95
CA VAL A 109 -8.15 -22.04 -6.77
C VAL A 109 -8.25 -23.19 -5.75
N PRO A 110 -7.40 -24.22 -5.86
CA PRO A 110 -7.35 -25.33 -4.90
C PRO A 110 -7.02 -24.88 -3.47
N GLU A 111 -7.49 -25.62 -2.46
CA GLU A 111 -7.28 -25.31 -1.04
C GLU A 111 -5.79 -25.29 -0.66
N GLU A 112 -4.97 -26.11 -1.32
CA GLU A 112 -3.54 -26.21 -1.08
C GLU A 112 -2.79 -24.89 -1.36
N VAL A 113 -3.34 -24.03 -2.23
CA VAL A 113 -2.75 -22.71 -2.53
C VAL A 113 -3.39 -21.58 -1.74
N HIS A 114 -4.38 -21.84 -0.87
CA HIS A 114 -5.04 -20.80 -0.07
C HIS A 114 -4.07 -20.12 0.90
N ALA A 115 -3.01 -20.81 1.32
CA ALA A 115 -1.92 -20.23 2.12
C ALA A 115 -1.16 -19.09 1.41
N LEU A 116 -1.28 -18.99 0.08
CA LEU A 116 -0.66 -17.93 -0.73
C LEU A 116 -1.64 -16.79 -1.07
N LEU A 117 -2.91 -16.92 -0.69
CA LEU A 117 -3.86 -15.81 -0.84
C LEU A 117 -3.45 -14.66 0.06
N PRO A 118 -3.68 -13.41 -0.36
CA PRO A 118 -3.50 -12.27 0.55
C PRO A 118 -4.35 -12.47 1.80
N PRO A 119 -3.90 -11.95 2.96
CA PRO A 119 -4.66 -12.01 4.19
C PRO A 119 -6.03 -11.34 4.00
N VAL A 120 -7.00 -11.74 4.83
CA VAL A 120 -8.27 -11.03 4.87
C VAL A 120 -7.98 -9.59 5.29
N PRO A 121 -8.43 -8.57 4.52
CA PRO A 121 -8.21 -7.19 4.87
C PRO A 121 -8.73 -6.90 6.28
N ALA A 122 -7.83 -6.56 7.18
CA ALA A 122 -8.11 -6.21 8.56
C ALA A 122 -7.32 -4.95 8.91
N THR A 123 -7.90 -4.15 9.80
CA THR A 123 -7.32 -2.89 10.27
C THR A 123 -6.89 -3.01 11.72
N TYR A 124 -5.67 -2.57 12.03
CA TYR A 124 -5.13 -2.65 13.39
C TYR A 124 -4.58 -1.31 13.87
N ALA A 125 -5.25 -0.69 14.82
CA ALA A 125 -4.83 0.56 15.44
C ALA A 125 -4.28 0.28 16.84
N ARG A 126 -2.95 0.33 16.99
CA ARG A 126 -2.22 0.22 18.27
C ARG A 126 -2.87 0.98 19.43
N TYR A 127 -3.33 2.20 19.20
CA TYR A 127 -3.91 3.04 20.27
C TYR A 127 -5.42 2.83 20.52
N LEU A 128 -6.11 2.06 19.68
CA LEU A 128 -7.57 1.90 19.74
C LEU A 128 -8.01 0.47 20.02
N ASP A 129 -7.24 -0.50 19.54
CA ASP A 129 -7.57 -1.92 19.62
C ASP A 129 -6.82 -2.62 20.77
N GLY A 130 -7.18 -3.89 21.01
CA GLY A 130 -6.55 -4.73 22.01
C GLY A 130 -6.87 -4.36 23.45
N THR A 131 -6.51 -5.25 24.37
CA THR A 131 -6.52 -5.00 25.81
C THR A 131 -5.45 -3.98 26.19
N ASP A 132 -5.56 -3.40 27.39
CA ASP A 132 -4.57 -2.41 27.84
C ASP A 132 -3.19 -3.05 28.08
N GLU A 133 -3.13 -4.35 28.41
CA GLU A 133 -1.87 -5.11 28.52
C GLU A 133 -1.20 -5.31 27.16
N GLU A 134 -1.95 -5.73 26.14
CA GLU A 134 -1.45 -5.90 24.77
C GLU A 134 -0.95 -4.58 24.18
N ALA A 135 -1.70 -3.50 24.42
CA ALA A 135 -1.33 -2.19 23.93
C ALA A 135 -0.09 -1.63 24.65
N ALA A 136 0.03 -1.85 25.96
CA ALA A 136 1.23 -1.48 26.71
C ALA A 136 2.47 -2.24 26.21
N ALA A 137 2.32 -3.54 25.90
CA ALA A 137 3.39 -4.34 25.29
C ALA A 137 3.76 -3.83 23.89
N ALA A 138 2.80 -3.29 23.14
CA ALA A 138 3.01 -2.65 21.85
C ALA A 138 3.51 -1.19 21.94
N GLY A 139 3.84 -0.69 23.15
CA GLY A 139 4.37 0.66 23.33
C GLY A 139 3.32 1.78 23.36
N ALA A 140 2.04 1.46 23.56
CA ALA A 140 0.99 2.47 23.74
C ALA A 140 0.65 2.68 25.21
N SER A 141 0.87 3.89 25.71
CA SER A 141 0.47 4.24 27.07
C SER A 141 -1.06 4.40 27.20
N GLY A 142 -1.57 4.27 28.42
CA GLY A 142 -2.98 4.53 28.72
C GLY A 142 -3.43 5.95 28.35
N GLY A 143 -2.57 6.96 28.54
CA GLY A 143 -2.84 8.34 28.16
C GLY A 143 -2.96 8.52 26.64
N ALA A 144 -2.05 7.92 25.87
CA ALA A 144 -2.10 7.98 24.41
C ALA A 144 -3.35 7.25 23.86
N ARG A 145 -3.74 6.12 24.46
CA ARG A 145 -5.00 5.41 24.14
C ARG A 145 -6.23 6.27 24.43
N ALA A 146 -6.26 6.94 25.58
CA ALA A 146 -7.34 7.85 25.93
C ALA A 146 -7.45 9.01 24.92
N ALA A 147 -6.31 9.60 24.52
CA ALA A 147 -6.27 10.63 23.49
C ALA A 147 -6.77 10.10 22.13
N ALA A 148 -6.38 8.90 21.72
CA ALA A 148 -6.84 8.29 20.48
C ALA A 148 -8.35 8.05 20.44
N ARG A 149 -8.91 7.51 21.53
CA ARG A 149 -10.37 7.32 21.66
C ARG A 149 -11.10 8.65 21.59
N ARG A 150 -10.60 9.69 22.27
CA ARG A 150 -11.20 11.02 22.22
C ARG A 150 -11.12 11.64 20.81
N CYS A 151 -9.99 11.53 20.12
CA CYS A 151 -9.87 11.96 18.73
C CYS A 151 -10.88 11.24 17.83
N LEU A 152 -11.03 9.93 17.97
CA LEU A 152 -11.98 9.15 17.19
C LEU A 152 -13.42 9.62 17.43
N GLU A 153 -13.79 9.91 18.68
CA GLU A 153 -15.10 10.49 19.01
C GLU A 153 -15.31 11.85 18.33
N MET A 154 -14.34 12.77 18.42
CA MET A 154 -14.43 14.10 17.80
C MET A 154 -14.58 14.00 16.27
N LEU A 155 -13.82 13.10 15.63
CA LEU A 155 -13.91 12.85 14.19
C LEU A 155 -15.27 12.28 13.78
N ARG A 156 -15.80 11.31 14.53
CA ARG A 156 -17.14 10.74 14.30
C ARG A 156 -18.26 11.74 14.55
N ALA A 157 -18.09 12.60 15.55
CA ALA A 157 -18.98 13.72 15.84
C ALA A 157 -18.84 14.86 14.82
N ARG A 158 -17.91 14.74 13.86
CA ARG A 158 -17.64 15.74 12.82
C ARG A 158 -17.30 17.10 13.43
N GLU A 159 -16.54 17.13 14.51
CA GLU A 159 -16.05 18.38 15.09
C GLU A 159 -15.12 19.13 14.11
N GLU A 160 -15.02 20.45 14.29
CA GLU A 160 -14.17 21.32 13.48
C GLU A 160 -12.68 21.05 13.71
N ASP A 161 -11.87 21.21 12.67
CA ASP A 161 -10.41 20.96 12.73
C ASP A 161 -9.73 21.75 13.85
N ALA A 162 -10.13 23.00 14.07
CA ALA A 162 -9.57 23.84 15.12
C ALA A 162 -9.79 23.25 16.54
N ALA A 163 -10.93 22.61 16.79
CA ALA A 163 -11.22 21.98 18.07
C ALA A 163 -10.37 20.72 18.28
N VAL A 164 -10.28 19.87 17.24
CA VAL A 164 -9.43 18.68 17.24
C VAL A 164 -7.96 19.05 17.47
N ARG A 165 -7.48 20.09 16.77
CA ARG A 165 -6.13 20.61 16.93
C ARG A 165 -5.87 21.13 18.34
N ALA A 166 -6.80 21.92 18.90
CA ALA A 166 -6.66 22.48 20.24
C ALA A 166 -6.58 21.38 21.31
N PHE A 167 -7.36 20.30 21.15
CA PHE A 167 -7.26 19.13 22.00
C PHE A 167 -5.89 18.45 21.87
N LEU A 168 -5.49 18.06 20.66
CA LEU A 168 -4.24 17.33 20.42
C LEU A 168 -2.99 18.11 20.86
N MET A 169 -2.95 19.40 20.55
CA MET A 169 -1.79 20.25 20.83
C MET A 169 -1.78 20.82 22.25
N GLY A 170 -2.82 20.57 23.05
CA GLY A 170 -2.83 20.95 24.46
C GLY A 170 -1.91 20.09 25.33
N ASP A 171 -1.63 20.57 26.54
CA ASP A 171 -0.74 19.92 27.51
C ASP A 171 -1.49 19.00 28.51
N HIS A 172 -2.79 18.77 28.30
CA HIS A 172 -3.68 18.08 29.23
C HIS A 172 -3.71 16.54 29.06
N HIS A 173 -2.76 15.97 28.32
CA HIS A 173 -2.71 14.53 28.06
C HIS A 173 -1.99 13.79 29.20
N GLU A 174 -2.71 13.57 30.29
CA GLU A 174 -2.22 12.83 31.45
C GLU A 174 -1.95 11.36 31.11
N GLY A 175 -0.87 10.79 31.66
CA GLY A 175 -0.53 9.39 31.47
C GLY A 175 0.11 9.02 30.12
N VAL A 176 0.44 10.01 29.27
CA VAL A 176 1.29 9.80 28.09
C VAL A 176 2.73 9.56 28.53
N SER A 177 3.37 8.52 27.99
CA SER A 177 4.74 8.16 28.35
C SER A 177 5.67 8.45 27.18
N ALA A 178 6.55 9.45 27.34
CA ALA A 178 7.55 9.76 26.31
C ALA A 178 8.44 8.56 25.95
N ALA A 179 8.68 7.64 26.89
CA ALA A 179 9.46 6.43 26.68
C ALA A 179 8.69 5.35 25.91
N ALA A 180 7.37 5.28 26.04
CA ALA A 180 6.55 4.29 25.33
C ALA A 180 6.11 4.83 23.96
N ASP A 181 5.53 6.03 23.94
CA ASP A 181 4.82 6.54 22.77
C ASP A 181 5.73 7.31 21.79
N GLY A 182 6.92 7.71 22.24
CA GLY A 182 7.90 8.46 21.45
C GLY A 182 7.51 9.92 21.16
N PRO A 183 8.39 10.69 20.49
CA PRO A 183 8.17 12.12 20.23
C PRO A 183 7.02 12.39 19.25
N GLY A 184 6.75 11.45 18.33
CA GLY A 184 5.69 11.54 17.31
C GLY A 184 4.32 11.03 17.73
N TRP A 185 4.10 10.72 19.01
CA TRP A 185 2.89 10.04 19.47
C TRP A 185 1.59 10.73 19.05
N ARG A 186 1.54 12.07 19.05
CA ARG A 186 0.35 12.84 18.64
C ARG A 186 0.00 12.59 17.18
N ALA A 187 1.02 12.50 16.33
CA ALA A 187 0.85 12.22 14.90
C ALA A 187 0.34 10.79 14.71
N ALA A 188 0.92 9.81 15.40
CA ALA A 188 0.50 8.41 15.32
C ALA A 188 -0.93 8.20 15.84
N VAL A 189 -1.26 8.77 17.01
CA VAL A 189 -2.60 8.74 17.63
C VAL A 189 -3.64 9.34 16.68
N PHE A 190 -3.39 10.55 16.17
CA PHE A 190 -4.34 11.21 15.29
C PHE A 190 -4.49 10.47 13.96
N CYS A 191 -3.39 9.96 13.40
CA CYS A 191 -3.40 9.15 12.19
C CYS A 191 -4.28 7.91 12.35
N GLN A 192 -4.07 7.09 13.38
CA GLN A 192 -4.87 5.88 13.59
C GLN A 192 -6.34 6.19 13.89
N ALA A 193 -6.64 7.28 14.62
CA ALA A 193 -8.02 7.72 14.83
C ALA A 193 -8.70 8.17 13.51
N LEU A 194 -7.98 8.90 12.66
CA LEU A 194 -8.45 9.34 11.35
C LEU A 194 -8.69 8.15 10.41
N LEU A 195 -7.73 7.23 10.33
CA LEU A 195 -7.84 6.02 9.52
C LEU A 195 -9.00 5.14 10.00
N ARG A 196 -9.17 4.98 11.32
CA ARG A 196 -10.33 4.25 11.89
C ARG A 196 -11.66 4.92 11.56
N ALA A 197 -11.73 6.25 11.58
CA ALA A 197 -12.94 6.98 11.19
C ALA A 197 -13.25 6.86 9.68
N GLY A 198 -12.23 6.67 8.85
CA GLY A 198 -12.32 6.59 7.38
C GLY A 198 -12.13 5.21 6.76
N GLU A 199 -12.14 4.13 7.56
CA GLU A 199 -11.68 2.80 7.10
C GLU A 199 -12.53 2.15 6.01
N GLN A 200 -13.78 2.60 5.82
CA GLN A 200 -14.73 2.00 4.90
C GLN A 200 -14.29 2.09 3.43
N THR A 201 -13.81 3.26 3.01
CA THR A 201 -13.33 3.45 1.63
C THR A 201 -12.22 4.48 1.59
N VAL A 202 -11.40 4.38 0.56
CA VAL A 202 -10.41 5.38 0.17
C VAL A 202 -10.97 6.80 0.16
N ALA A 203 -12.19 7.01 -0.35
CA ALA A 203 -12.80 8.32 -0.45
C ALA A 203 -13.12 8.93 0.93
N HIS A 204 -13.54 8.10 1.90
CA HIS A 204 -13.78 8.56 3.27
C HIS A 204 -12.48 8.98 3.95
N ALA A 205 -11.43 8.17 3.83
CA ALA A 205 -10.11 8.52 4.35
C ALA A 205 -9.60 9.82 3.73
N ARG A 206 -9.70 9.99 2.40
CA ARG A 206 -9.30 11.23 1.71
C ARG A 206 -10.10 12.45 2.19
N ALA A 207 -11.42 12.33 2.34
CA ALA A 207 -12.25 13.42 2.83
C ALA A 207 -11.84 13.88 4.24
N LEU A 208 -11.45 12.95 5.12
CA LEU A 208 -10.94 13.28 6.45
C LEU A 208 -9.55 13.92 6.40
N LEU A 209 -8.65 13.43 5.53
CA LEU A 209 -7.34 14.04 5.29
C LEU A 209 -7.49 15.50 4.82
N ASP A 210 -8.41 15.76 3.90
CA ASP A 210 -8.65 17.11 3.37
C ASP A 210 -9.28 18.03 4.42
N ARG A 211 -10.25 17.52 5.20
CA ARG A 211 -10.91 18.28 6.26
C ARG A 211 -9.95 18.68 7.38
N HIS A 212 -9.05 17.79 7.76
CA HIS A 212 -8.13 17.98 8.87
C HIS A 212 -6.69 18.28 8.44
N ALA A 213 -6.51 18.77 7.21
CA ALA A 213 -5.21 19.15 6.67
C ALA A 213 -4.42 20.10 7.60
N PRO A 214 -5.00 21.16 8.20
CA PRO A 214 -4.23 22.07 9.05
C PRO A 214 -3.70 21.42 10.34
N THR A 215 -4.43 20.44 10.89
CA THR A 215 -3.93 19.64 12.03
C THR A 215 -2.82 18.69 11.57
N LEU A 216 -3.00 18.01 10.44
CA LEU A 216 -2.00 17.09 9.88
C LEU A 216 -0.70 17.82 9.53
N GLU A 217 -0.76 19.00 8.93
CA GLU A 217 0.40 19.83 8.61
C GLU A 217 1.16 20.26 9.87
N ALA A 218 0.44 20.66 10.93
CA ALA A 218 1.05 21.01 12.21
C ALA A 218 1.74 19.80 12.86
N LEU A 219 1.14 18.61 12.76
CA LEU A 219 1.72 17.37 13.27
C LEU A 219 2.91 16.92 12.41
N ALA A 220 2.85 17.05 11.09
CA ALA A 220 3.89 16.62 10.15
C ALA A 220 5.11 17.56 10.07
N ALA A 221 5.14 18.64 10.85
CA ALA A 221 6.17 19.68 10.75
C ALA A 221 7.60 19.20 11.02
N ARG A 222 7.78 18.07 11.72
CA ARG A 222 9.10 17.49 12.05
C ARG A 222 9.28 16.12 11.43
N PRO A 223 10.51 15.76 10.98
CA PRO A 223 10.79 14.43 10.42
C PRO A 223 10.38 13.28 11.35
N GLU A 224 10.64 13.41 12.66
CA GLU A 224 10.27 12.40 13.68
C GLU A 224 8.76 12.13 13.74
N HIS A 225 7.93 13.15 13.47
CA HIS A 225 6.48 12.97 13.41
C HIS A 225 6.03 12.37 12.07
N GLN A 226 6.72 12.68 10.97
CA GLN A 226 6.45 12.07 9.67
C GLN A 226 6.76 10.57 9.69
N VAL A 227 7.84 10.16 10.38
CA VAL A 227 8.14 8.74 10.65
C VAL A 227 6.97 8.09 11.39
N ALA A 228 6.48 8.72 12.47
CA ALA A 228 5.35 8.21 13.23
C ALA A 228 4.05 8.11 12.40
N LEU A 229 3.83 9.00 11.42
CA LEU A 229 2.71 8.88 10.46
C LEU A 229 2.85 7.67 9.54
N VAL A 230 4.06 7.41 9.04
CA VAL A 230 4.35 6.25 8.17
C VAL A 230 4.13 4.95 8.95
N GLU A 231 4.73 4.83 10.13
CA GLU A 231 4.60 3.66 11.01
C GLU A 231 3.15 3.42 11.40
N ALA A 232 2.44 4.46 11.86
CA ALA A 232 1.03 4.37 12.22
C ALA A 232 0.15 3.91 11.06
N THR A 233 0.45 4.35 9.83
CA THR A 233 -0.31 3.93 8.63
C THR A 233 0.04 2.50 8.22
N ALA A 234 1.31 2.10 8.35
CA ALA A 234 1.78 0.75 8.06
C ALA A 234 1.16 -0.27 9.01
N GLU A 235 1.18 0.01 10.32
CA GLU A 235 0.50 -0.80 11.35
C GLU A 235 -0.99 -0.92 11.05
N PHE A 236 -1.65 0.19 10.71
CA PHE A 236 -3.09 0.21 10.45
C PHE A 236 -3.51 -0.66 9.27
N TRP A 237 -2.73 -0.64 8.19
CA TRP A 237 -3.04 -1.36 6.96
C TRP A 237 -2.12 -2.56 6.72
N GLN A 238 -1.57 -3.17 7.78
CA GLN A 238 -0.65 -4.31 7.68
C GLN A 238 -1.21 -5.50 6.90
N ALA A 239 -2.54 -5.69 6.89
CA ALA A 239 -3.22 -6.75 6.15
C ALA A 239 -3.76 -6.29 4.77
N SER A 240 -3.46 -5.05 4.34
CA SER A 240 -3.89 -4.52 3.04
C SER A 240 -2.84 -3.59 2.42
N ASN A 241 -1.91 -4.21 1.68
CA ASN A 241 -0.89 -3.50 0.90
C ASN A 241 -1.46 -2.44 -0.04
N GLN A 242 -2.63 -2.70 -0.63
CA GLN A 242 -3.27 -1.77 -1.57
C GLN A 242 -3.71 -0.48 -0.88
N MET A 243 -4.37 -0.59 0.28
CA MET A 243 -4.84 0.57 1.05
C MET A 243 -3.66 1.35 1.61
N PHE A 244 -2.63 0.65 2.11
CA PHE A 244 -1.38 1.26 2.55
C PHE A 244 -0.72 2.07 1.41
N LEU A 245 -0.49 1.45 0.25
CA LEU A 245 0.13 2.11 -0.90
C LEU A 245 -0.61 3.36 -1.34
N PHE A 246 -1.95 3.28 -1.40
CA PHE A 246 -2.78 4.42 -1.74
C PHE A 246 -2.62 5.56 -0.72
N LEU A 247 -2.76 5.27 0.57
CA LEU A 247 -2.67 6.30 1.60
C LEU A 247 -1.27 6.90 1.73
N MET A 248 -0.21 6.10 1.55
CA MET A 248 1.16 6.62 1.46
C MET A 248 1.34 7.59 0.32
N GLU A 249 0.77 7.29 -0.85
CA GLU A 249 0.76 8.23 -1.96
C GLU A 249 -0.01 9.51 -1.61
N GLU A 250 -1.17 9.42 -0.95
CA GLU A 250 -1.93 10.60 -0.52
C GLU A 250 -1.20 11.49 0.48
N LEU A 251 -0.50 10.89 1.45
CA LEU A 251 0.29 11.62 2.45
C LEU A 251 1.48 12.32 1.76
N MET A 252 2.15 11.63 0.84
CA MET A 252 3.21 12.24 0.05
C MET A 252 2.66 13.35 -0.84
N LEU A 253 1.56 13.16 -1.56
CA LEU A 253 1.00 14.20 -2.44
C LEU A 253 0.57 15.48 -1.69
N ARG A 254 0.28 15.39 -0.38
CA ARG A 254 -0.07 16.52 0.49
C ARG A 254 1.11 17.12 1.25
N ASP A 255 2.34 16.71 0.97
CA ASP A 255 3.53 17.14 1.71
C ASP A 255 3.48 16.82 3.22
N LEU A 256 2.62 15.88 3.64
CA LEU A 256 2.55 15.42 5.03
C LEU A 256 3.68 14.45 5.37
N VAL A 257 4.18 13.73 4.37
CA VAL A 257 5.32 12.83 4.50
C VAL A 257 6.25 13.05 3.32
N SER A 258 7.53 13.26 3.60
CA SER A 258 8.57 13.33 2.57
C SER A 258 8.81 11.96 1.92
N PRO A 259 8.93 11.87 0.59
CA PRO A 259 9.33 10.64 -0.09
C PRO A 259 10.63 10.04 0.45
N LEU A 260 11.56 10.88 0.94
CA LEU A 260 12.81 10.42 1.55
C LEU A 260 12.57 9.64 2.85
N ILE A 261 11.60 10.05 3.66
CA ILE A 261 11.25 9.35 4.91
C ILE A 261 10.59 8.01 4.60
N VAL A 262 9.73 7.95 3.58
CA VAL A 262 9.16 6.69 3.11
C VAL A 262 10.25 5.73 2.64
N VAL A 263 11.24 6.22 1.87
CA VAL A 263 12.39 5.42 1.45
C VAL A 263 13.19 4.94 2.66
N ALA A 264 13.50 5.82 3.61
CA ALA A 264 14.24 5.45 4.82
C ALA A 264 13.50 4.38 5.64
N TRP A 265 12.18 4.48 5.75
CA TRP A 265 11.34 3.47 6.41
C TRP A 265 11.38 2.12 5.68
N VAL A 266 11.30 2.08 4.35
CA VAL A 266 11.43 0.81 3.59
C VAL A 266 12.77 0.11 3.86
N PHE A 267 13.83 0.88 4.12
CA PHE A 267 15.16 0.36 4.47
C PHE A 267 15.40 0.24 5.99
N SER A 268 14.37 0.32 6.83
CA SER A 268 14.49 0.02 8.26
C SER A 268 14.74 -1.47 8.48
N ASP A 269 15.39 -1.81 9.59
CA ASP A 269 15.69 -3.21 9.94
C ASP A 269 14.42 -4.08 9.96
N GLU A 270 13.31 -3.52 10.45
CA GLU A 270 11.99 -4.17 10.50
C GLU A 270 11.47 -4.54 9.11
N CYS A 271 11.55 -3.62 8.14
CA CYS A 271 11.12 -3.87 6.78
C CYS A 271 12.08 -4.82 6.05
N LEU A 272 13.40 -4.65 6.25
CA LEU A 272 14.45 -5.42 5.60
C LEU A 272 14.39 -6.92 5.89
N VAL A 273 13.99 -7.30 7.10
CA VAL A 273 13.78 -8.71 7.48
C VAL A 273 12.76 -9.40 6.55
N GLY A 274 11.82 -8.66 5.97
CA GLY A 274 10.78 -9.16 5.06
C GLY A 274 10.96 -8.82 3.57
N VAL A 275 11.97 -8.05 3.16
CA VAL A 275 12.07 -7.49 1.79
C VAL A 275 12.08 -8.57 0.69
N ALA A 276 12.73 -9.71 0.92
CA ALA A 276 12.78 -10.78 -0.07
C ALA A 276 11.38 -11.38 -0.38
N ALA A 277 10.49 -11.37 0.61
CA ALA A 277 9.14 -11.91 0.52
C ALA A 277 8.05 -10.83 0.34
N ALA A 278 8.43 -9.55 0.29
CA ALA A 278 7.50 -8.41 0.25
C ALA A 278 7.59 -7.60 -1.06
N PRO A 279 7.08 -8.13 -2.20
CA PRO A 279 7.03 -7.42 -3.49
C PRO A 279 6.39 -6.02 -3.43
N PHE A 280 5.48 -5.78 -2.48
CA PHE A 280 4.80 -4.50 -2.34
C PHE A 280 5.73 -3.36 -1.92
N LEU A 281 6.84 -3.63 -1.21
CA LEU A 281 7.80 -2.59 -0.82
C LEU A 281 8.45 -1.94 -2.05
N TRP A 282 8.61 -2.70 -3.14
CA TRP A 282 9.05 -2.14 -4.42
C TRP A 282 8.01 -1.20 -5.04
N ASP A 283 6.72 -1.44 -4.83
CA ASP A 283 5.66 -0.51 -5.23
C ASP A 283 5.71 0.78 -4.41
N VAL A 284 6.00 0.69 -3.11
CA VAL A 284 6.19 1.86 -2.23
C VAL A 284 7.34 2.72 -2.75
N LEU A 285 8.50 2.11 -3.00
CA LEU A 285 9.67 2.80 -3.55
C LEU A 285 9.39 3.43 -4.91
N SER A 286 8.70 2.70 -5.80
CA SER A 286 8.34 3.18 -7.13
C SER A 286 7.40 4.39 -7.06
N ARG A 287 6.42 4.38 -6.14
CA ARG A 287 5.53 5.52 -5.89
C ARG A 287 6.28 6.73 -5.32
N ALA A 288 7.14 6.52 -4.33
CA ALA A 288 7.96 7.59 -3.75
C ALA A 288 8.86 8.25 -4.80
N ALA A 289 9.47 7.44 -5.68
CA ALA A 289 10.27 7.93 -6.80
C ALA A 289 9.41 8.70 -7.82
N ALA A 290 8.24 8.17 -8.19
CA ALA A 290 7.32 8.82 -9.13
C ALA A 290 6.85 10.19 -8.63
N VAL A 291 6.41 10.27 -7.36
CA VAL A 291 6.00 11.53 -6.72
C VAL A 291 7.15 12.54 -6.73
N SER A 292 8.37 12.10 -6.40
CA SER A 292 9.56 12.97 -6.40
C SER A 292 9.87 13.51 -7.79
N VAL A 293 9.84 12.66 -8.82
CA VAL A 293 10.06 13.04 -10.22
C VAL A 293 9.01 14.03 -10.69
N ASP A 294 7.74 13.81 -10.36
CA ASP A 294 6.65 14.68 -10.81
C ASP A 294 6.70 16.05 -10.12
N ARG A 295 7.10 16.10 -8.84
CA ARG A 295 7.39 17.38 -8.15
C ARG A 295 8.49 18.17 -8.84
N VAL A 296 9.59 17.51 -9.24
CA VAL A 296 10.70 18.17 -9.95
C VAL A 296 10.23 18.73 -11.31
N LYS A 297 9.43 17.95 -12.05
CA LYS A 297 8.86 18.42 -13.33
C LYS A 297 7.96 19.65 -13.14
N LEU A 298 7.10 19.63 -12.13
CA LEU A 298 6.20 20.76 -11.83
C LEU A 298 6.99 22.01 -11.43
N ALA A 299 8.01 21.87 -10.58
CA ALA A 299 8.88 22.96 -10.18
C ALA A 299 9.65 23.56 -11.39
N ALA A 300 10.19 22.70 -12.26
CA ALA A 300 10.87 23.14 -13.48
C ALA A 300 9.92 23.89 -14.43
N ALA A 301 8.69 23.41 -14.60
CA ALA A 301 7.67 24.08 -15.40
C ALA A 301 7.27 25.45 -14.83
N ALA A 302 7.10 25.54 -13.51
CA ALA A 302 6.80 26.80 -12.83
C ALA A 302 7.95 27.81 -12.96
N ALA A 303 9.20 27.36 -12.81
CA ALA A 303 10.38 28.21 -13.00
C ALA A 303 10.49 28.75 -14.43
N ALA A 304 10.27 27.89 -15.43
CA ALA A 304 10.27 28.29 -16.84
C ALA A 304 9.16 29.31 -17.14
N ALA A 305 7.96 29.13 -16.58
CA ALA A 305 6.87 30.08 -16.73
C ALA A 305 7.18 31.44 -16.09
N ALA A 306 7.79 31.45 -14.90
CA ALA A 306 8.21 32.67 -14.21
C ALA A 306 9.30 33.43 -14.99
N GLN A 307 10.25 32.72 -15.61
CA GLN A 307 11.28 33.33 -16.46
C GLN A 307 10.67 33.99 -17.70
N ARG A 308 9.70 33.35 -18.36
CA ARG A 308 8.99 33.94 -19.51
C ARG A 308 8.28 35.23 -19.14
N ARG A 309 7.53 35.23 -18.03
CA ARG A 309 6.84 36.44 -17.53
C ARG A 309 7.81 37.60 -17.23
N ARG A 310 9.03 37.29 -16.77
CA ARG A 310 10.07 38.31 -16.53
C ARG A 310 10.72 38.84 -17.80
N ALA A 311 10.75 38.05 -18.88
CA ALA A 311 11.29 38.48 -20.17
C ALA A 311 10.28 39.30 -20.98
N GLU A 312 8.98 39.15 -20.68
CA GLU A 312 7.88 39.89 -21.31
C GLU A 312 7.55 41.22 -20.60
N ALA A 313 8.13 41.47 -19.42
CA ALA A 313 7.95 42.68 -18.61
C ALA A 313 9.16 43.63 -18.73
#